data_AF-W6L468-F1
#
_entry.id   AF-W6L468-F1
#
_cell.length_a   1.000
_cell.length_b   1.000
_cell.length_c   1.000
_cell.angle_alpha   90.00
_cell.angle_beta   90.00
_cell.angle_gamma   90.00
#
_symmetry.space_group_name_H-M   'P 1'
#
loop_
_entity.id
_entity.type
_entity.pdbx_description
1 polymer ?
#
loop_
_entity_poly.entity_id
_entity_poly.type
_entity_poly.pdbx_seq_one_letter_code
_entity_poly.pdbx_strand_id
1 'polypeptide(L)'
;MPRCIECEATIERIINIETNTVEKCPCCGLSCDTYYEFGTTQKWIDAVLLQRSAWVHILFNEDVRLPTHLIFAVACCLIEAFVVRSLYVITSSSTDTTLTLQIVKIIKSPLYPAMNYATTLPKLFFYTLSEHFLLLATMTWVGSRTTLKGVNYEQVLYIWVKAISIATSVKLLYCLFFIWNIPLSLLRLIDGLFCVWLIRGFLTLMSDKSLYYVIPNVLLCIGCRVMFRHLTGWCSQIIV
;
A
#
# COMPACT_ATOMS: atom_id res chain seq x y z
N MET A 1 -8.43 -18.95 4.00
CA MET A 1 -8.81 -19.99 3.02
C MET A 1 -8.60 -19.40 1.64
N PRO A 2 -8.10 -20.19 0.67
CA PRO A 2 -7.88 -19.69 -0.68
C PRO A 2 -9.20 -19.32 -1.37
N ARG A 3 -9.12 -18.43 -2.36
CA ARG A 3 -10.26 -17.93 -3.13
C ARG A 3 -9.99 -18.04 -4.63
N CYS A 4 -11.03 -18.31 -5.40
CA CYS A 4 -10.92 -18.23 -6.87
C CYS A 4 -10.69 -16.77 -7.30
N ILE A 5 -9.71 -16.50 -8.15
CA ILE A 5 -9.39 -15.13 -8.61
C ILE A 5 -10.48 -14.52 -9.51
N GLU A 6 -11.32 -15.36 -10.11
CA GLU A 6 -12.39 -14.96 -11.03
C GLU A 6 -13.69 -14.63 -10.29
N CYS A 7 -14.18 -15.57 -9.46
CA CYS A 7 -15.48 -15.44 -8.79
C CYS A 7 -15.39 -15.19 -7.28
N GLU A 8 -14.19 -15.20 -6.70
CA GLU A 8 -13.90 -15.01 -5.26
C GLU A 8 -14.56 -16.01 -4.30
N ALA A 9 -15.20 -17.05 -4.83
CA ALA A 9 -15.68 -18.17 -4.04
C ALA A 9 -14.51 -18.79 -3.27
N THR A 10 -14.76 -19.11 -2.00
CA THR A 10 -13.82 -19.88 -1.18
C THR A 10 -13.67 -21.26 -1.78
N ILE A 11 -12.43 -21.69 -1.98
CA ILE A 11 -12.07 -22.98 -2.55
C ILE A 11 -11.22 -23.75 -1.54
N GLU A 12 -11.27 -25.08 -1.60
CA GLU A 12 -10.48 -25.92 -0.70
C GLU A 12 -9.02 -26.01 -1.13
N ARG A 13 -8.78 -26.04 -2.44
CA ARG A 13 -7.48 -26.24 -3.06
C ARG A 13 -7.36 -25.44 -4.35
N ILE A 14 -6.15 -24.97 -4.62
CA ILE A 14 -5.81 -24.25 -5.86
C ILE A 14 -5.02 -25.13 -6.82
N ILE A 15 -4.02 -25.84 -6.28
CA ILE A 15 -3.14 -26.70 -7.08
C ILE A 15 -3.46 -28.14 -6.75
N ASN A 16 -3.72 -28.93 -7.79
CA ASN A 16 -3.77 -30.38 -7.66
C ASN A 16 -2.36 -30.90 -7.42
N ILE A 17 -2.12 -31.45 -6.23
CA ILE A 17 -0.80 -31.92 -5.77
C ILE A 17 -0.24 -33.05 -6.65
N GLU A 18 -1.11 -33.88 -7.25
CA GLU A 18 -0.69 -35.03 -8.05
C GLU A 18 -0.25 -34.62 -9.46
N THR A 19 -0.88 -33.59 -10.03
CA THR A 19 -0.62 -33.14 -11.40
C THR A 19 0.16 -31.83 -11.47
N ASN A 20 0.36 -31.13 -10.35
CA ASN A 20 0.90 -29.78 -10.27
C ASN A 20 0.21 -28.78 -11.21
N THR A 21 -1.09 -28.95 -11.45
CA THR A 21 -1.90 -28.06 -12.29
C THR A 21 -2.88 -27.25 -11.46
N VAL A 22 -3.25 -26.08 -11.97
CA VAL A 22 -4.29 -25.24 -11.35
C VAL A 22 -5.65 -25.88 -11.54
N GLU A 23 -6.38 -26.09 -10.45
CA GLU A 23 -7.72 -26.68 -10.45
C GLU A 23 -8.75 -25.70 -11.02
N LYS A 24 -9.87 -26.24 -11.52
CA LYS A 24 -11.02 -25.43 -11.92
C LYS A 24 -11.91 -25.18 -10.72
N CYS A 25 -12.43 -23.95 -10.62
CA CYS A 25 -13.33 -23.56 -9.57
C CYS A 25 -14.68 -24.28 -9.73
N PRO A 26 -15.20 -24.94 -8.69
CA PRO A 26 -16.49 -25.63 -8.77
C PRO A 26 -17.67 -24.66 -8.94
N CYS A 27 -17.51 -23.39 -8.58
CA CYS A 27 -18.57 -22.39 -8.68
C CYS A 27 -18.68 -21.75 -10.07
N CYS A 28 -17.57 -21.43 -10.72
CA CYS A 28 -17.58 -20.75 -12.03
C CYS A 28 -17.00 -21.56 -13.20
N GLY A 29 -16.39 -22.72 -12.94
CA GLY A 29 -15.80 -23.59 -13.96
C GLY A 29 -14.49 -23.10 -14.59
N LEU A 30 -14.04 -21.88 -14.25
CA LEU A 30 -12.77 -21.29 -14.68
C LEU A 30 -11.62 -21.74 -13.79
N SER A 31 -10.37 -21.58 -14.26
CA SER A 31 -9.18 -21.89 -13.46
C SER A 31 -9.16 -21.06 -12.16
N CYS A 32 -8.94 -21.72 -11.02
CA CYS A 32 -9.01 -21.13 -9.69
C CYS A 32 -8.07 -19.95 -9.52
N ASP A 33 -6.82 -20.08 -9.98
CA ASP A 33 -5.80 -19.04 -9.86
C ASP A 33 -4.66 -19.24 -10.86
N THR A 34 -4.76 -18.60 -12.03
CA THR A 34 -3.71 -18.67 -13.07
C THR A 34 -2.43 -17.94 -12.67
N TYR A 35 -2.44 -17.08 -11.63
CA TYR A 35 -1.23 -16.40 -11.20
C TYR A 35 -0.21 -17.35 -10.56
N TYR A 36 -0.56 -18.60 -10.24
CA TYR A 36 0.44 -19.60 -9.86
C TYR A 36 1.41 -19.96 -10.98
N GLU A 37 0.99 -19.77 -12.23
CA GLU A 37 1.82 -20.04 -13.41
C GLU A 37 2.67 -18.82 -13.81
N PHE A 38 2.37 -17.64 -13.26
CA PHE A 38 3.03 -16.39 -13.62
C PHE A 38 4.26 -16.11 -12.77
N GLY A 39 5.25 -15.45 -13.37
CA GLY A 39 6.40 -14.91 -12.64
C GLY A 39 6.01 -13.76 -11.70
N THR A 40 6.77 -13.57 -10.62
CA THR A 40 6.49 -12.55 -9.59
C THR A 40 6.33 -11.15 -10.17
N THR A 41 7.15 -10.76 -11.13
CA THR A 41 7.07 -9.43 -11.75
C THR A 41 5.72 -9.17 -12.43
N GLN A 42 5.18 -10.16 -13.14
CA GLN A 42 3.90 -10.01 -13.83
C GLN A 42 2.75 -9.82 -12.83
N LYS A 43 2.74 -10.61 -11.74
CA LYS A 43 1.76 -10.46 -10.64
C LYS A 43 1.73 -9.04 -10.08
N TRP A 44 2.90 -8.46 -9.85
CA TRP A 44 3.01 -7.11 -9.31
C TRP A 44 2.65 -6.03 -10.33
N ILE A 45 2.94 -6.21 -11.62
CA ILE A 45 2.46 -5.31 -12.68
C ILE A 45 0.92 -5.30 -12.68
N ASP A 46 0.28 -6.46 -12.68
CA ASP A 46 -1.17 -6.56 -12.69
C ASP A 46 -1.80 -5.99 -11.40
N ALA A 47 -1.13 -6.16 -10.25
CA ALA A 47 -1.53 -5.53 -9.00
C ALA A 47 -1.42 -3.99 -9.05
N VAL A 48 -0.35 -3.46 -9.65
CA VAL A 48 -0.15 -2.01 -9.87
C VAL A 48 -1.24 -1.46 -10.81
N LEU A 49 -1.64 -2.23 -11.81
CA LEU A 49 -2.76 -1.93 -12.72
C LEU A 49 -4.13 -2.16 -12.07
N LEU A 50 -4.19 -2.47 -10.77
CA LEU A 50 -5.40 -2.63 -9.97
C LEU A 50 -6.31 -3.78 -10.46
N GLN A 51 -5.75 -4.77 -11.15
CA GLN A 51 -6.52 -5.93 -11.58
C GLN A 51 -7.05 -6.68 -10.38
N ARG A 52 -8.37 -6.88 -10.33
CA ARG A 52 -9.05 -7.58 -9.23
C ARG A 52 -8.43 -8.93 -8.95
N SER A 53 -8.19 -9.73 -9.99
CA SER A 53 -7.68 -11.09 -9.89
C SER A 53 -6.28 -11.14 -9.24
N ALA A 54 -5.38 -10.21 -9.59
CA ALA A 54 -4.06 -10.08 -8.96
C ALA A 54 -4.16 -9.76 -7.47
N TRP A 55 -5.08 -8.86 -7.09
CA TRP A 55 -5.30 -8.51 -5.68
C TRP A 55 -5.86 -9.69 -4.88
N VAL A 56 -6.77 -10.48 -5.46
CA VAL A 56 -7.27 -11.72 -4.83
C VAL A 56 -6.13 -12.71 -4.62
N HIS A 57 -5.31 -12.94 -5.65
CA HIS A 57 -4.13 -13.80 -5.57
C HIS A 57 -3.21 -13.37 -4.42
N ILE A 58 -2.75 -12.11 -4.44
CA ILE A 58 -1.80 -11.59 -3.46
C ILE A 58 -2.38 -11.62 -2.05
N LEU A 59 -3.66 -11.27 -1.84
CA LEU A 59 -4.23 -11.19 -0.50
C LEU A 59 -4.58 -12.56 0.10
N PHE A 60 -5.14 -13.47 -0.70
CA PHE A 60 -5.74 -14.70 -0.17
C PHE A 60 -4.99 -15.98 -0.52
N ASN A 61 -4.25 -16.02 -1.64
CA ASN A 61 -3.69 -17.24 -2.19
C ASN A 61 -2.15 -17.27 -2.11
N GLU A 62 -1.50 -16.11 -2.21
CA GLU A 62 -0.05 -16.03 -2.16
C GLU A 62 0.47 -16.31 -0.74
N ASP A 63 1.33 -17.32 -0.62
CA ASP A 63 1.94 -17.78 0.63
C ASP A 63 3.16 -16.93 1.06
N VAL A 64 3.24 -15.69 0.59
CA VAL A 64 4.24 -14.74 1.10
C VAL A 64 3.90 -14.40 2.54
N ARG A 65 4.89 -14.64 3.42
CA ARG A 65 4.78 -14.39 4.85
C ARG A 65 4.56 -12.90 5.12
N LEU A 66 3.60 -12.59 5.99
CA LEU A 66 3.27 -11.23 6.44
C LEU A 66 4.48 -10.37 6.87
N PRO A 67 5.50 -10.90 7.60
CA PRO A 67 6.70 -10.13 7.94
C PRO A 67 7.37 -9.47 6.73
N THR A 68 7.36 -10.11 5.57
CA THR A 68 7.94 -9.56 4.34
C THR A 68 7.22 -8.27 3.92
N HIS A 69 5.88 -8.28 3.88
CA HIS A 69 5.09 -7.09 3.56
C HIS A 69 5.25 -5.98 4.60
N LEU A 70 5.35 -6.33 5.88
CA LEU A 70 5.61 -5.38 6.95
C LEU A 70 6.98 -4.71 6.80
N ILE A 71 8.03 -5.46 6.49
CA ILE A 71 9.37 -4.91 6.24
C ILE A 71 9.32 -3.91 5.08
N PHE A 72 8.65 -4.25 3.98
CA PHE A 72 8.47 -3.32 2.85
C PHE A 72 7.69 -2.06 3.25
N ALA A 73 6.61 -2.20 4.03
CA ALA A 73 5.85 -1.05 4.52
C ALA A 73 6.70 -0.15 5.44
N VAL A 74 7.53 -0.72 6.32
CA VAL A 74 8.45 0.04 7.18
C VAL A 74 9.53 0.75 6.35
N ALA A 75 10.10 0.08 5.34
CA ALA A 75 11.04 0.71 4.42
C ALA A 75 10.39 1.88 3.66
N CYS A 76 9.13 1.73 3.24
CA CYS A 76 8.35 2.80 2.62
C CYS A 76 8.14 4.01 3.55
N CYS A 77 7.90 3.79 4.84
CA CYS A 77 7.82 4.86 5.83
C CYS A 77 9.14 5.65 5.92
N LEU A 78 10.28 4.95 5.91
CA LEU A 78 11.59 5.61 5.91
C LEU A 78 11.83 6.43 4.62
N ILE A 79 11.48 5.87 3.47
CA ILE A 79 11.58 6.55 2.17
C ILE A 79 10.71 7.81 2.17
N GLU A 80 9.48 7.72 2.66
CA GLU A 80 8.57 8.88 2.75
C GLU A 80 9.12 9.95 3.71
N ALA A 81 9.68 9.56 4.86
CA ALA A 81 10.31 10.50 5.78
C ALA A 81 11.45 11.29 5.10
N PHE A 82 12.27 10.60 4.30
CA PHE A 82 13.32 11.23 3.50
C PHE A 82 12.75 12.18 2.44
N VAL A 83 11.73 11.75 1.70
CA VAL A 83 11.04 12.55 0.67
C VAL A 83 10.45 13.83 1.27
N VAL A 84 9.74 13.71 2.38
CA VAL A 84 9.08 14.85 3.05
C VAL A 84 10.12 15.86 3.53
N ARG A 85 11.22 15.40 4.14
CA ARG A 85 12.30 16.31 4.54
C ARG A 85 12.92 17.02 3.35
N SER A 86 13.24 16.26 2.30
CA SER A 86 13.84 16.78 1.08
C SER A 86 12.95 17.83 0.42
N LEU A 87 11.65 17.50 0.29
CA LEU A 87 10.64 18.38 -0.28
C LEU A 87 10.59 19.72 0.48
N TYR A 88 10.47 19.67 1.81
CA TYR A 88 10.40 20.87 2.65
C TYR A 88 11.61 21.79 2.48
N VAL A 89 12.83 21.24 2.51
CA VAL A 89 14.05 22.05 2.39
C VAL A 89 14.19 22.64 0.99
N ILE A 90 13.90 21.84 -0.04
CA ILE A 90 14.01 22.28 -1.44
C ILE A 90 13.00 23.40 -1.75
N THR A 91 11.75 23.28 -1.30
CA THR A 91 10.71 24.29 -1.56
C THR A 91 10.85 25.54 -0.72
N SER A 92 11.37 25.42 0.51
CA SER A 92 11.63 26.59 1.37
C SER A 92 12.83 27.44 0.93
N SER A 93 13.76 26.85 0.19
CA SER A 93 15.05 27.48 -0.14
C SER A 93 15.21 27.86 -1.61
N SER A 94 14.28 27.47 -2.50
CA SER A 94 14.40 27.67 -3.93
C SER A 94 13.17 28.34 -4.53
N THR A 95 13.41 29.34 -5.38
CA THR A 95 12.42 29.99 -6.24
C THR A 95 12.25 29.31 -7.60
N ASP A 96 13.03 28.25 -7.87
CA ASP A 96 12.97 27.56 -9.17
C ASP A 96 11.72 26.68 -9.28
N THR A 97 11.17 26.63 -10.48
CA THR A 97 9.98 25.85 -10.82
C THR A 97 10.31 24.41 -11.25
N THR A 98 11.57 24.09 -11.53
CA THR A 98 12.04 22.77 -12.00
C THR A 98 12.76 21.97 -10.91
N LEU A 99 12.22 21.97 -9.70
CA LEU A 99 12.79 21.25 -8.57
C LEU A 99 12.58 19.73 -8.74
N THR A 100 13.57 18.93 -8.32
CA THR A 100 13.56 17.45 -8.43
C THR A 100 14.24 16.78 -7.24
N LEU A 101 13.84 15.54 -6.90
CA LEU A 101 14.41 14.74 -5.78
C LEU A 101 15.60 13.86 -6.16
N GLN A 102 16.24 14.05 -7.31
CA GLN A 102 17.34 13.19 -7.71
C GLN A 102 18.46 13.20 -6.65
N ILE A 103 18.84 12.02 -6.16
CA ILE A 103 19.79 11.88 -5.04
C ILE A 103 21.13 12.56 -5.36
N VAL A 104 21.60 12.40 -6.60
CA VAL A 104 22.86 13.02 -7.05
C VAL A 104 22.80 14.54 -6.95
N LYS A 105 21.65 15.15 -7.27
CA LYS A 105 21.45 16.60 -7.13
C LYS A 105 21.37 17.01 -5.66
N ILE A 106 20.69 16.24 -4.82
CA ILE A 106 20.58 16.53 -3.38
C ILE A 106 21.96 16.50 -2.71
N ILE A 107 22.77 15.46 -2.97
CA ILE A 107 24.09 15.29 -2.34
C ILE A 107 25.06 16.39 -2.79
N LYS A 108 25.02 16.78 -4.07
CA LYS A 108 25.90 17.83 -4.61
C LYS A 108 25.39 19.24 -4.36
N SER A 109 24.17 19.39 -3.83
CA SER A 109 23.55 20.70 -3.61
C SER A 109 24.12 21.40 -2.38
N PRO A 110 24.27 22.73 -2.40
CA PRO A 110 24.61 23.51 -1.20
C PRO A 110 23.53 23.41 -0.10
N LEU A 111 22.34 22.88 -0.42
CA LEU A 111 21.26 22.62 0.53
C LEU A 111 21.47 21.35 1.36
N TYR A 112 22.45 20.50 1.03
CA TYR A 112 22.68 19.23 1.74
C TYR A 112 22.88 19.42 3.27
N PRO A 113 23.68 20.38 3.77
CA PRO A 113 23.80 20.63 5.20
C PRO A 113 22.48 21.05 5.85
N ALA A 114 21.65 21.81 5.11
CA ALA A 114 20.33 22.25 5.59
C ALA A 114 19.34 21.07 5.72
N MET A 115 19.56 19.95 5.01
CA MET A 115 18.74 18.75 5.18
C MET A 115 18.83 18.18 6.59
N ASN A 116 20.02 18.17 7.20
CA ASN A 116 20.26 17.71 8.57
C ASN A 116 19.52 16.39 8.89
N TYR A 117 19.69 15.37 8.04
CA TYR A 117 18.95 14.11 8.13
C TYR A 117 19.20 13.37 9.45
N ALA A 118 20.41 13.46 10.01
CA ALA A 118 20.75 12.79 11.27
C ALA A 118 19.82 13.18 12.44
N THR A 119 19.36 14.43 12.47
CA THR A 119 18.48 14.93 13.54
C THR A 119 17.00 14.87 13.16
N THR A 120 16.67 15.12 11.89
CA THR A 120 15.28 15.27 11.44
C THR A 120 14.63 13.95 11.02
N LEU A 121 15.40 13.05 10.40
CA LEU A 121 14.88 11.80 9.84
C LEU A 121 14.28 10.87 10.90
N PRO A 122 14.87 10.68 12.10
CA PRO A 122 14.26 9.83 13.13
C PRO A 122 12.85 10.30 13.51
N LYS A 123 12.67 11.61 13.72
CA LYS A 123 11.37 12.20 14.07
C LYS A 123 10.33 11.99 12.97
N LEU A 124 10.70 12.25 11.71
CA LEU A 124 9.81 12.08 10.56
C LEU A 124 9.47 10.61 10.32
N PHE A 125 10.45 9.72 10.52
CA PHE A 125 10.23 8.28 10.45
C PHE A 125 9.21 7.84 11.51
N PHE A 126 9.34 8.30 12.77
CA PHE A 126 8.33 8.02 13.78
C PHE A 126 6.93 8.51 13.36
N TYR A 127 6.80 9.71 12.77
CA TYR A 127 5.50 10.17 12.29
C TYR A 127 4.93 9.32 11.15
N THR A 128 5.73 8.97 10.14
CA THR A 128 5.28 8.06 9.05
C THR A 128 4.88 6.70 9.59
N LEU A 129 5.60 6.18 10.58
CA LEU A 129 5.34 4.90 11.20
C LEU A 129 4.06 4.95 12.05
N SER A 130 3.86 6.00 12.85
CA SER A 130 2.63 6.23 13.61
C SER A 130 1.41 6.38 12.70
N GLU A 131 1.55 7.07 11.57
CA GLU A 131 0.49 7.16 10.56
C GLU A 131 0.14 5.76 10.01
N HIS A 132 1.14 4.96 9.65
CA HIS A 132 0.93 3.59 9.18
C HIS A 132 0.22 2.74 10.23
N PHE A 133 0.65 2.81 11.50
CA PHE A 133 0.00 2.09 12.60
C PHE A 133 -1.43 2.57 12.87
N LEU A 134 -1.70 3.87 12.74
CA LEU A 134 -3.06 4.40 12.84
C LEU A 134 -3.96 3.82 11.76
N LEU A 135 -3.48 3.78 10.51
CA LEU A 135 -4.22 3.18 9.39
C LEU A 135 -4.41 1.68 9.59
N LEU A 136 -3.38 0.98 10.05
CA LEU A 136 -3.46 -0.44 10.39
C LEU A 136 -4.51 -0.69 11.47
N ALA A 137 -4.50 0.07 12.56
CA ALA A 137 -5.47 -0.04 13.65
C ALA A 137 -6.89 0.26 13.16
N THR A 138 -7.07 1.28 12.31
CA THR A 138 -8.37 1.64 11.74
C THR A 138 -8.90 0.55 10.82
N MET A 139 -8.08 0.04 9.90
CA MET A 139 -8.47 -1.02 8.96
C MET A 139 -8.77 -2.33 9.67
N THR A 140 -7.95 -2.74 10.63
CA THR A 140 -8.19 -3.95 11.43
C THR A 140 -9.42 -3.82 12.32
N TRP A 141 -9.69 -2.64 12.88
CA TRP A 141 -10.94 -2.37 13.59
C TRP A 141 -12.16 -2.49 12.67
N VAL A 142 -12.12 -1.91 11.47
CA VAL A 142 -13.19 -2.09 10.47
C VAL A 142 -13.36 -3.57 10.10
N GLY A 143 -12.27 -4.28 9.85
CA GLY A 143 -12.28 -5.72 9.55
C GLY A 143 -12.95 -6.53 10.66
N SER A 144 -12.57 -6.29 11.91
CA SER A 144 -13.14 -6.99 13.08
C SER A 144 -14.66 -6.83 13.21
N ARG A 145 -15.20 -5.67 12.82
CA ARG A 145 -16.63 -5.36 12.89
C ARG A 145 -17.43 -5.91 11.73
N THR A 146 -16.79 -6.08 10.57
CA THR A 146 -17.46 -6.46 9.33
C THR A 146 -17.46 -7.97 9.10
N THR A 147 -16.58 -8.71 9.78
CA THR A 147 -16.54 -10.17 9.71
C THR A 147 -17.62 -10.84 10.56
N LEU A 148 -18.24 -11.88 9.99
CA LEU A 148 -19.26 -12.70 10.67
C LEU A 148 -18.67 -13.41 11.89
N LYS A 149 -19.48 -13.55 12.95
CA LYS A 149 -19.11 -14.31 14.15
C LYS A 149 -18.82 -15.77 13.79
N GLY A 150 -17.67 -16.30 14.21
CA GLY A 150 -17.24 -17.69 13.96
C GLY A 150 -16.13 -17.86 12.92
N VAL A 151 -15.72 -16.80 12.22
CA VAL A 151 -14.52 -16.82 11.37
C VAL A 151 -13.27 -16.75 12.23
N ASN A 152 -12.18 -17.43 11.81
CA ASN A 152 -10.89 -17.35 12.49
C ASN A 152 -10.37 -15.90 12.47
N TYR A 153 -10.43 -15.25 13.62
CA TYR A 153 -10.08 -13.84 13.81
C TYR A 153 -8.62 -13.54 13.48
N GLU A 154 -7.71 -14.49 13.74
CA GLU A 154 -6.29 -14.33 13.42
C GLU A 154 -6.06 -14.25 11.92
N GLN A 155 -6.76 -15.08 11.15
CA GLN A 155 -6.68 -15.07 9.69
C GLN A 155 -7.26 -13.78 9.11
N VAL A 156 -8.35 -13.27 9.70
CA VAL A 156 -8.92 -11.97 9.33
C VAL A 156 -7.88 -10.88 9.57
N LEU A 157 -7.38 -10.74 10.80
CA LEU A 157 -6.36 -9.74 11.12
C LEU A 157 -5.16 -9.82 10.17
N TYR A 158 -4.64 -11.02 9.94
CA TYR A 158 -3.52 -11.26 9.04
C TYR A 158 -3.74 -10.67 7.64
N ILE A 159 -4.90 -10.93 7.04
CA ILE A 159 -5.23 -10.47 5.68
C ILE A 159 -5.41 -8.94 5.65
N TRP A 160 -6.05 -8.37 6.67
CA TRP A 160 -6.22 -6.92 6.77
C TRP A 160 -4.89 -6.18 6.97
N VAL A 161 -3.99 -6.73 7.79
CA VAL A 161 -2.61 -6.22 7.94
C VAL A 161 -1.86 -6.31 6.62
N LYS A 162 -1.94 -7.47 5.95
CA LYS A 162 -1.31 -7.69 4.63
C LYS A 162 -1.78 -6.64 3.62
N ALA A 163 -3.07 -6.35 3.56
CA ALA A 163 -3.64 -5.38 2.63
C ALA A 163 -3.13 -3.94 2.84
N ILE A 164 -3.08 -3.45 4.09
CA ILE A 164 -2.55 -2.09 4.34
C ILE A 164 -1.04 -2.02 4.10
N SER A 165 -0.29 -3.09 4.38
CA SER A 165 1.14 -3.17 4.06
C SER A 165 1.39 -3.13 2.55
N ILE A 166 0.57 -3.84 1.76
CA ILE A 166 0.61 -3.77 0.29
C ILE A 166 0.26 -2.36 -0.20
N ALA A 167 -0.82 -1.76 0.31
CA ALA A 167 -1.19 -0.39 -0.04
C ALA A 167 -0.05 0.61 0.27
N THR A 168 0.62 0.42 1.41
CA THR A 168 1.78 1.25 1.81
C THR A 168 2.97 1.05 0.89
N SER A 169 3.14 -0.14 0.31
CA SER A 169 4.25 -0.50 -0.58
C SER A 169 4.26 0.31 -1.89
N VAL A 170 3.14 0.94 -2.27
CA VAL A 170 3.10 1.87 -3.41
C VAL A 170 4.08 3.03 -3.26
N LYS A 171 4.44 3.38 -2.02
CA LYS A 171 5.42 4.45 -1.72
C LYS A 171 6.84 4.08 -2.18
N LEU A 172 7.12 2.83 -2.55
CA LEU A 172 8.36 2.47 -3.26
C LEU A 172 8.52 3.25 -4.58
N LEU A 173 7.44 3.74 -5.18
CA LEU A 173 7.49 4.60 -6.37
C LEU A 173 8.25 5.91 -6.13
N TYR A 174 8.44 6.35 -4.88
CA TYR A 174 9.33 7.47 -4.55
C TYR A 174 10.77 7.21 -5.02
N CYS A 175 11.23 5.96 -5.08
CA CYS A 175 12.56 5.61 -5.58
C CYS A 175 12.76 6.03 -7.04
N LEU A 176 11.69 6.11 -7.85
CA LEU A 176 11.79 6.60 -9.22
C LEU A 176 12.22 8.07 -9.25
N PHE A 177 11.78 8.90 -8.29
CA PHE A 177 12.14 10.31 -8.19
C PHE A 177 13.60 10.52 -7.77
N PHE A 178 14.20 9.52 -7.12
CA PHE A 178 15.61 9.54 -6.72
C PHE A 178 16.56 9.31 -7.90
N ILE A 179 16.10 8.56 -8.90
CA ILE A 179 16.87 8.14 -10.08
C ILE A 179 16.59 9.11 -11.24
N TRP A 180 15.32 9.31 -11.58
CA TRP A 180 14.91 10.06 -12.76
C TRP A 180 14.62 11.54 -12.45
N ASN A 181 14.74 12.37 -13.47
CA ASN A 181 14.53 13.82 -13.39
C ASN A 181 13.02 14.15 -13.43
N ILE A 182 12.31 13.74 -12.37
CA ILE A 182 10.86 13.91 -12.25
C ILE A 182 10.56 15.16 -11.42
N PRO A 183 9.67 16.07 -11.86
CA PRO A 183 9.32 17.28 -11.12
C PRO A 183 8.63 16.97 -9.78
N LEU A 184 8.92 17.77 -8.74
CA LEU A 184 8.35 17.61 -7.40
C LEU A 184 6.82 17.64 -7.37
N SER A 185 6.17 18.35 -8.30
CA SER A 185 4.72 18.45 -8.39
C SER A 185 4.03 17.08 -8.55
N LEU A 186 4.70 16.11 -9.17
CA LEU A 186 4.18 14.76 -9.39
C LEU A 186 4.24 13.87 -8.14
N LEU A 187 4.91 14.29 -7.05
CA LEU A 187 4.93 13.49 -5.80
C LEU A 187 3.53 13.28 -5.24
N ARG A 188 2.62 14.23 -5.47
CA ARG A 188 1.21 14.14 -5.09
C ARG A 188 0.50 12.92 -5.70
N LEU A 189 0.96 12.45 -6.87
CA LEU A 189 0.41 11.26 -7.51
C LEU A 189 0.64 9.99 -6.69
N ILE A 190 1.77 9.88 -5.97
CA ILE A 190 2.06 8.68 -5.16
C ILE A 190 1.06 8.54 -4.03
N ASP A 191 0.68 9.65 -3.40
CA ASP A 191 -0.34 9.65 -2.38
C ASP A 191 -1.75 9.40 -2.95
N GLY A 192 -2.03 9.88 -4.17
CA GLY A 192 -3.23 9.49 -4.92
C GLY A 192 -3.28 7.99 -5.20
N LEU A 193 -2.18 7.41 -5.67
CA LEU A 193 -2.06 5.97 -5.91
C LEU A 193 -2.23 5.17 -4.62
N PHE A 194 -1.68 5.64 -3.50
CA PHE A 194 -1.92 5.05 -2.18
C PHE A 194 -3.40 5.00 -1.84
N CYS A 195 -4.15 6.09 -2.02
CA CYS A 195 -5.59 6.10 -1.79
C CYS A 195 -6.33 5.11 -2.70
N VAL A 196 -5.94 5.03 -3.97
CA VAL A 196 -6.54 4.08 -4.93
C VAL A 196 -6.24 2.62 -4.56
N TRP A 197 -5.02 2.32 -4.12
CA TRP A 197 -4.65 0.99 -3.63
C TRP A 197 -5.39 0.62 -2.35
N LEU A 198 -5.60 1.60 -1.46
CA LEU A 198 -6.41 1.40 -0.25
C LEU A 198 -7.87 1.09 -0.62
N ILE A 199 -8.47 1.83 -1.56
CA ILE A 199 -9.80 1.53 -2.11
C ILE A 199 -9.86 0.12 -2.68
N ARG A 200 -8.89 -0.27 -3.52
CA ARG A 200 -8.81 -1.60 -4.14
C ARG A 200 -8.68 -2.71 -3.09
N GLY A 201 -7.89 -2.49 -2.04
CA GLY A 201 -7.80 -3.38 -0.89
C GLY A 201 -9.16 -3.58 -0.24
N PHE A 202 -9.85 -2.49 0.12
CA PHE A 202 -11.20 -2.55 0.71
C PHE A 202 -12.21 -3.28 -0.18
N LEU A 203 -12.25 -2.98 -1.48
CA LEU A 203 -13.14 -3.64 -2.45
C LEU A 203 -12.86 -5.15 -2.56
N THR A 204 -11.61 -5.57 -2.40
CA THR A 204 -11.22 -6.98 -2.46
C THR A 204 -11.53 -7.71 -1.15
N LEU A 205 -11.35 -7.05 -0.01
CA LEU A 205 -11.60 -7.63 1.32
C LEU A 205 -13.10 -7.70 1.67
N MET A 206 -13.89 -6.74 1.20
CA MET A 206 -15.32 -6.61 1.47
C MET A 206 -16.17 -6.90 0.23
N SER A 207 -15.74 -7.84 -0.61
CA SER A 207 -16.37 -8.09 -1.90
C SER A 207 -17.79 -8.66 -1.82
N ASP A 208 -18.14 -9.25 -0.68
CA ASP A 208 -19.50 -9.72 -0.35
C ASP A 208 -20.42 -8.59 0.14
N LYS A 209 -19.90 -7.36 0.30
CA LYS A 209 -20.65 -6.21 0.82
C LYS A 209 -20.95 -5.22 -0.30
N SER A 210 -22.11 -4.54 -0.19
CA SER A 210 -22.46 -3.46 -1.11
C SER A 210 -21.50 -2.28 -0.98
N LEU A 211 -21.27 -1.53 -2.06
CA LEU A 211 -20.45 -0.31 -2.07
C LEU A 211 -20.87 0.72 -1.02
N TYR A 212 -22.15 0.78 -0.66
CA TYR A 212 -22.68 1.64 0.40
C TYR A 212 -22.00 1.39 1.76
N TYR A 213 -21.55 0.16 2.03
CA TYR A 213 -20.77 -0.18 3.22
C TYR A 213 -19.27 0.03 3.03
N VAL A 214 -18.74 -0.11 1.81
CA VAL A 214 -17.31 0.00 1.54
C VAL A 214 -16.85 1.46 1.58
N ILE A 215 -17.60 2.35 0.93
CA ILE A 215 -17.21 3.77 0.77
C ILE A 215 -16.99 4.48 2.12
N PRO A 216 -17.91 4.41 3.11
CA PRO A 216 -17.69 5.08 4.39
C PRO A 216 -16.45 4.60 5.14
N ASN A 217 -16.12 3.31 5.04
CA ASN A 217 -14.95 2.71 5.70
C ASN A 217 -13.63 3.16 5.06
N VAL A 218 -13.60 3.25 3.73
CA VAL A 218 -12.48 3.86 3.00
C VAL A 218 -12.32 5.33 3.42
N LEU A 219 -13.42 6.10 3.43
CA LEU A 219 -13.40 7.51 3.81
C LEU A 219 -12.94 7.71 5.25
N LEU A 220 -13.31 6.82 6.17
CA LEU A 220 -12.81 6.83 7.55
C LEU A 220 -11.29 6.68 7.58
N CYS A 221 -10.72 5.73 6.84
CA CYS A 221 -9.26 5.53 6.80
C CYS A 221 -8.53 6.74 6.20
N ILE A 222 -9.03 7.27 5.08
CA ILE A 222 -8.47 8.48 4.47
C ILE A 222 -8.61 9.67 5.43
N GLY A 223 -9.75 9.80 6.11
CA GLY A 223 -10.01 10.83 7.11
C GLY A 223 -9.03 10.76 8.29
N CYS A 224 -8.79 9.57 8.85
CA CYS A 224 -7.79 9.36 9.91
C CYS A 224 -6.40 9.82 9.45
N ARG A 225 -6.02 9.51 8.21
CA ARG A 225 -4.75 9.96 7.62
C ARG A 225 -4.66 11.48 7.53
N VAL A 226 -5.68 12.12 6.95
CA VAL A 226 -5.72 13.58 6.77
C VAL A 226 -5.70 14.29 8.13
N MET A 227 -6.50 13.81 9.07
CA MET A 227 -6.54 14.34 10.44
C MET A 227 -5.20 14.19 11.15
N PHE A 228 -4.55 13.02 11.05
CA PHE A 228 -3.23 12.80 11.62
C PHE A 228 -2.22 13.81 11.09
N ARG A 229 -2.11 13.95 9.76
CA ARG A 229 -1.20 14.91 9.12
C ARG A 229 -1.51 16.36 9.49
N HIS A 230 -2.79 16.72 9.59
CA HIS A 230 -3.21 18.05 10.00
C HIS A 230 -2.75 18.38 11.42
N LEU A 231 -3.02 17.50 12.38
CA LEU A 231 -2.69 17.70 13.80
C LEU A 231 -1.18 17.71 14.06
N THR A 232 -0.43 16.92 13.31
CA THR A 232 1.00 16.76 13.51
C THR A 232 1.85 17.71 12.67
N GLY A 233 1.28 18.29 11.60
CA GLY A 233 1.91 19.31 10.76
C GLY A 233 3.19 18.88 10.05
N TRP A 234 3.54 17.59 10.04
CA TRP A 234 4.85 17.13 9.54
C TRP A 234 4.92 16.97 8.02
N CYS A 235 3.80 17.02 7.30
CA CYS A 235 3.75 16.92 5.85
C CYS A 235 2.64 17.81 5.26
N SER A 236 2.91 18.53 4.17
CA SER A 236 1.90 19.31 3.45
C SER A 236 0.80 18.38 2.92
N GLN A 237 -0.46 18.71 3.19
CA GLN A 237 -1.60 17.92 2.74
C GLN A 237 -1.63 17.81 1.20
N ILE A 238 -1.92 16.61 0.69
CA ILE A 238 -2.12 16.37 -0.76
C ILE A 238 -3.50 16.87 -1.20
N ILE A 239 -4.45 16.85 -0.27
CA ILE A 239 -5.79 17.39 -0.45
C ILE A 239 -5.77 18.79 0.16
N VAL A 240 -5.53 19.78 -0.68
CA VAL A 240 -5.86 21.20 -0.44
C VAL A 240 -6.94 21.55 -1.44
#